data_AF-A0A7S1S8S4-F1
#
_entry.id   AF-A0A7S1S8S4-F1
#
_cell.length_a   1.000
_cell.length_b   1.000
_cell.length_c   1.000
_cell.angle_alpha   90.00
_cell.angle_beta   90.00
_cell.angle_gamma   90.00
#
_symmetry.space_group_name_H-M   'P 1'
#
loop_
_entity.id
_entity.type
_entity.pdbx_description
1 polymer ?
#
loop_
_entity_poly.entity_id
_entity_poly.type
_entity_poly.pdbx_seq_one_letter_code
_entity_poly.pdbx_strand_id
1 'polypeptide(L)'
;MACADAECRMFWLESRFAEISDAPSRRARPLQLVPAAPASAEAFSRAYHDDLGHAKDSLLFLHRQGHYCVAEAVTPLALLWRDRHVSRFVVDTDDKSGEVLPERQAVVLELRAGGRLRTADHHIVAQLSEEQLAQAQGCLQGKAPKSRALLRCEVEGVDAAARQLQGARALAHVAARSRVWPDSWGRVVFQHLNRRGEVAHISSEALLRAAGGAAPGA
;
A
#
# COMPACT_ATOMS: atom_id res chain seq x y z
N MET A 1 -10.12 21.77 -9.28
CA MET A 1 -9.74 20.45 -9.84
C MET A 1 -9.77 19.30 -8.82
N ALA A 2 -9.83 19.57 -7.51
CA ALA A 2 -9.89 18.52 -6.47
C ALA A 2 -11.14 17.62 -6.54
N CYS A 3 -12.19 18.03 -7.27
CA CYS A 3 -13.41 17.25 -7.47
C CYS A 3 -13.48 16.55 -8.84
N ALA A 4 -12.43 16.54 -9.65
CA ALA A 4 -12.42 15.84 -10.93
C ALA A 4 -12.17 14.34 -10.73
N ASP A 5 -12.75 13.52 -11.61
CA ASP A 5 -12.49 12.08 -11.65
C ASP A 5 -11.07 11.76 -12.17
N ALA A 6 -10.69 10.48 -12.15
CA ALA A 6 -9.35 10.06 -12.53
C ALA A 6 -9.05 10.31 -14.00
N GLU A 7 -10.01 10.03 -14.88
CA GLU A 7 -9.85 10.22 -16.32
C GLU A 7 -9.61 11.69 -16.68
N CYS A 8 -10.44 12.60 -16.17
CA CYS A 8 -10.28 14.03 -16.37
C CYS A 8 -8.93 14.53 -15.84
N ARG A 9 -8.49 14.04 -14.68
CA ARG A 9 -7.19 14.40 -14.10
C ARG A 9 -6.02 13.93 -14.97
N MET A 10 -6.07 12.71 -15.51
CA MET A 10 -4.99 12.20 -16.37
C MET A 10 -4.93 12.93 -17.71
N PHE A 11 -6.08 13.14 -18.35
CA PHE A 11 -6.18 13.96 -19.56
C PHE A 11 -5.59 15.36 -19.35
N TRP A 12 -5.96 16.01 -18.24
CA TRP A 12 -5.46 17.34 -17.94
C TRP A 12 -3.95 17.35 -17.68
N LEU A 13 -3.43 16.35 -16.96
CA LEU A 13 -2.00 16.23 -16.68
C LEU A 13 -1.20 16.07 -17.97
N GLU A 14 -1.64 15.20 -18.88
CA GLU A 14 -1.06 15.01 -20.20
C GLU A 14 -1.05 16.32 -21.01
N SER A 15 -2.19 17.00 -21.09
CA SER A 15 -2.30 18.30 -21.79
C SER A 15 -1.34 19.34 -21.20
N ARG A 16 -1.19 19.39 -19.88
CA ARG A 16 -0.29 20.36 -19.24
C ARG A 16 1.18 20.00 -19.46
N PHE A 17 1.53 18.72 -19.48
CA PHE A 17 2.89 18.31 -19.82
C PHE A 17 3.25 18.64 -21.26
N ALA A 18 2.31 18.54 -22.21
CA ALA A 18 2.53 18.94 -23.60
C ALA A 18 2.78 20.45 -23.78
N GLU A 19 2.37 21.27 -22.81
CA GLU A 19 2.58 22.73 -22.81
C GLU A 19 3.85 23.16 -22.04
N ILE A 20 4.53 22.24 -21.35
CA ILE A 20 5.76 22.57 -20.60
C ILE A 20 6.90 22.83 -21.59
N SER A 21 7.62 23.94 -21.37
CA SER A 21 8.82 24.27 -22.14
C SER A 21 9.93 23.24 -21.95
N ASP A 22 10.55 22.82 -23.06
CA ASP A 22 11.76 21.98 -23.07
C ASP A 22 13.00 22.69 -22.47
N ALA A 23 12.90 23.99 -22.17
CA ALA A 23 13.95 24.78 -21.53
C ALA A 23 13.57 25.13 -20.08
N PRO A 24 13.60 24.16 -19.14
CA PRO A 24 13.31 24.44 -17.75
C PRO A 24 14.37 25.36 -17.14
N SER A 25 13.96 26.18 -16.17
CA SER A 25 14.91 27.05 -15.45
C SER A 25 16.05 26.21 -14.83
N ARG A 26 17.24 26.79 -14.69
CA ARG A 26 18.42 26.12 -14.09
C ARG A 26 18.20 25.56 -12.68
N ARG A 27 17.15 26.03 -11.98
CA ARG A 27 16.78 25.59 -10.63
C ARG A 27 15.62 24.59 -10.61
N ALA A 28 14.96 24.35 -11.73
CA ALA A 28 13.84 23.43 -11.81
C ALA A 28 14.34 21.98 -11.74
N ARG A 29 13.57 21.13 -11.07
CA ARG A 29 13.75 19.69 -11.15
C ARG A 29 13.13 19.18 -12.45
N PRO A 30 13.74 18.18 -13.12
CA PRO A 30 13.10 17.56 -14.27
C PRO A 30 11.77 16.94 -13.83
N LEU A 31 10.74 17.16 -14.63
CA LEU A 31 9.44 16.53 -14.48
C LEU A 31 9.30 15.49 -15.59
N GLN A 32 8.90 14.29 -15.23
CA GLN A 32 8.61 13.23 -16.18
C GLN A 32 7.17 12.79 -15.99
N LEU A 33 6.43 12.73 -17.09
CA LEU A 33 5.07 12.22 -17.08
C LEU A 33 5.12 10.69 -17.01
N VAL A 34 4.35 10.12 -16.08
CA VAL A 34 4.04 8.70 -16.08
C VAL A 34 2.73 8.54 -16.85
N PRO A 35 2.74 7.92 -18.05
CA PRO A 35 1.56 7.87 -18.90
C PRO A 35 0.48 7.00 -18.25
N ALA A 36 -0.77 7.45 -18.35
CA ALA A 36 -1.92 6.63 -18.02
C ALA A 36 -2.45 5.98 -19.31
N ALA A 37 -2.94 4.74 -19.21
CA ALA A 37 -3.58 4.05 -20.32
C ALA A 37 -4.86 3.36 -19.83
N PRO A 38 -5.86 3.16 -20.70
CA PRO A 38 -6.95 2.25 -20.40
C PRO A 38 -6.40 0.89 -19.97
N ALA A 39 -6.97 0.30 -18.92
CA ALA A 39 -6.53 -0.97 -18.37
C ALA A 39 -6.94 -2.16 -19.28
N SER A 40 -6.32 -2.26 -20.46
CA SER A 40 -6.42 -3.41 -21.36
C SER A 40 -5.31 -4.43 -21.07
N ALA A 41 -5.49 -5.67 -21.53
CA ALA A 41 -4.45 -6.70 -21.42
C ALA A 41 -3.14 -6.29 -22.12
N GLU A 42 -3.23 -5.60 -23.26
CA GLU A 42 -2.08 -5.07 -23.99
C GLU A 42 -1.35 -3.97 -23.19
N ALA A 43 -2.09 -2.99 -22.66
CA ALA A 43 -1.52 -1.92 -21.87
C ALA A 43 -0.86 -2.45 -20.59
N PHE A 44 -1.47 -3.45 -19.94
CA PHE A 44 -0.88 -4.14 -18.81
C PHE A 44 0.43 -4.85 -19.19
N SER A 45 0.40 -5.64 -20.26
CA SER A 45 1.59 -6.38 -20.73
C SER A 45 2.76 -5.44 -20.98
N ARG A 46 2.52 -4.32 -21.67
CA ARG A 46 3.53 -3.29 -21.91
C ARG A 46 4.03 -2.65 -20.61
N ALA A 47 3.12 -2.22 -19.74
CA ALA A 47 3.49 -1.64 -18.46
C ALA A 47 4.27 -2.61 -17.56
N TYR A 48 4.05 -3.92 -17.69
CA TYR A 48 4.74 -4.96 -16.93
C TYR A 48 6.11 -5.31 -17.53
N HIS A 49 6.22 -5.47 -18.85
CA HIS A 49 7.45 -5.96 -19.50
C HIS A 49 8.36 -4.87 -20.07
N ASP A 50 7.80 -3.79 -20.66
CA ASP A 50 8.58 -2.82 -21.44
C ASP A 50 9.47 -1.95 -20.53
N ASP A 51 10.70 -1.65 -20.94
CA ASP A 51 11.48 -0.61 -20.26
C ASP A 51 10.91 0.78 -20.61
N LEU A 52 10.49 1.53 -19.59
CA LEU A 52 9.94 2.89 -19.73
C LEU A 52 10.98 3.98 -19.42
N GLY A 53 12.27 3.62 -19.37
CA GLY A 53 13.37 4.53 -19.06
C GLY A 53 13.43 4.92 -17.58
N HIS A 54 12.74 4.18 -16.72
CA HIS A 54 12.78 4.35 -15.26
C HIS A 54 12.53 3.01 -14.57
N ALA A 55 13.12 2.84 -13.38
CA ALA A 55 12.86 1.68 -12.55
C ALA A 55 11.40 1.66 -12.11
N LYS A 56 10.69 0.59 -12.45
CA LYS A 56 9.34 0.35 -11.97
C LYS A 56 9.39 -0.06 -10.50
N ASP A 57 8.31 0.25 -9.78
CA ASP A 57 8.09 -0.24 -8.42
C ASP A 57 6.70 -0.83 -8.26
N SER A 58 5.72 -0.31 -8.98
CA SER A 58 4.34 -0.79 -8.90
C SER A 58 3.53 -0.36 -10.13
N LEU A 59 2.38 -1.00 -10.32
CA LEU A 59 1.36 -0.62 -11.26
C LEU A 59 0.17 -0.05 -10.49
N LEU A 60 -0.22 1.18 -10.81
CA LEU A 60 -1.36 1.84 -10.20
C LEU A 60 -2.58 1.76 -11.13
N PHE A 61 -3.61 1.06 -10.69
CA PHE A 61 -4.91 1.03 -11.35
C PHE A 61 -5.85 2.01 -10.65
N LEU A 62 -6.51 2.84 -11.45
CA LEU A 62 -7.50 3.80 -10.97
C LEU A 62 -8.83 3.55 -11.67
N HIS A 63 -9.92 3.56 -10.92
CA HIS A 63 -11.23 3.62 -11.50
C HIS A 63 -11.40 4.96 -12.22
N ARG A 64 -11.92 4.97 -13.46
CA ARG A 64 -12.05 6.18 -14.29
C ARG A 64 -12.80 7.30 -13.57
N GLN A 65 -13.89 6.95 -12.88
CA GLN A 65 -14.73 7.86 -12.10
C GLN A 65 -14.21 8.11 -10.67
N GLY A 66 -12.98 7.67 -10.35
CA GLY A 66 -12.38 7.79 -9.03
C GLY A 66 -11.94 9.22 -8.70
N HIS A 67 -12.64 9.85 -7.76
CA HIS A 67 -12.24 11.15 -7.22
C HIS A 67 -10.99 11.06 -6.34
N TYR A 68 -10.20 12.12 -6.34
CA TYR A 68 -9.05 12.23 -5.43
C TYR A 68 -9.53 12.59 -4.02
N CYS A 69 -9.44 11.65 -3.07
CA CYS A 69 -9.83 11.84 -1.68
C CYS A 69 -8.62 11.75 -0.75
N VAL A 70 -8.37 12.81 0.02
CA VAL A 70 -7.28 12.84 1.03
C VAL A 70 -7.77 12.64 2.46
N ALA A 71 -9.09 12.64 2.67
CA ALA A 71 -9.70 12.44 3.98
C ALA A 71 -9.67 10.96 4.42
N GLU A 72 -9.50 10.05 3.47
CA GLU A 72 -9.46 8.61 3.67
C GLU A 72 -8.08 8.05 3.35
N ALA A 73 -7.65 7.07 4.15
CA ALA A 73 -6.34 6.44 4.00
C ALA A 73 -6.29 5.46 2.82
N VAL A 74 -7.44 4.90 2.45
CA VAL A 74 -7.61 3.85 1.45
C VAL A 74 -8.89 4.08 0.67
N THR A 75 -8.93 3.63 -0.58
CA THR A 75 -10.13 3.66 -1.41
C THR A 75 -10.20 2.39 -2.23
N PRO A 76 -11.40 1.80 -2.43
CA PRO A 76 -11.56 0.66 -3.35
C PRO A 76 -11.42 1.08 -4.82
N LEU A 77 -11.39 2.38 -5.12
CA LEU A 77 -11.29 2.92 -6.48
C LEU A 77 -9.84 3.05 -6.97
N ALA A 78 -8.87 2.62 -6.17
CA ALA A 78 -7.46 2.58 -6.54
C ALA A 78 -6.83 1.27 -6.05
N LEU A 79 -6.10 0.61 -6.92
CA LEU A 79 -5.31 -0.57 -6.60
C LEU A 79 -3.85 -0.29 -6.93
N LEU A 80 -2.99 -0.35 -5.92
CA LEU A 80 -1.55 -0.39 -6.11
C LEU A 80 -1.11 -1.85 -6.12
N TRP A 81 -0.73 -2.36 -7.28
CA TRP A 81 -0.26 -3.72 -7.44
C TRP A 81 1.24 -3.78 -7.67
N ARG A 82 1.87 -4.83 -7.16
CA ARG A 82 3.31 -5.07 -7.26
C ARG A 82 3.55 -6.57 -7.20
N ASP A 83 4.69 -7.01 -7.70
CA ASP A 83 5.24 -8.34 -7.48
C ASP A 83 6.78 -8.26 -7.54
N ARG A 84 7.47 -9.39 -7.51
CA ARG A 84 8.94 -9.42 -7.58
C ARG A 84 9.50 -9.01 -8.95
N HIS A 85 8.71 -9.05 -10.01
CA HIS A 85 9.15 -8.62 -11.34
C HIS A 85 9.14 -7.10 -11.45
N VAL A 86 8.10 -6.45 -10.92
CA VAL A 86 7.96 -4.99 -11.00
C VAL A 86 8.61 -4.26 -9.81
N SER A 87 8.70 -4.88 -8.64
CA SER A 87 9.20 -4.25 -7.41
C SER A 87 10.36 -5.03 -6.80
N ARG A 88 11.44 -4.32 -6.53
CA ARG A 88 12.53 -4.80 -5.67
C ARG A 88 12.09 -5.00 -4.22
N PHE A 89 11.13 -4.21 -3.74
CA PHE A 89 10.69 -4.20 -2.35
C PHE A 89 9.21 -4.59 -2.25
N VAL A 90 8.87 -5.76 -2.81
CA VAL A 90 7.50 -6.30 -2.77
C VAL A 90 7.01 -6.57 -1.34
N VAL A 91 7.92 -6.99 -0.46
CA VAL A 91 7.72 -7.16 0.98
C VAL A 91 8.63 -6.18 1.71
N ASP A 92 8.20 -5.69 2.87
CA ASP A 92 9.02 -4.83 3.70
C ASP A 92 10.27 -5.61 4.19
N THR A 93 11.44 -5.17 3.72
CA THR A 93 12.76 -5.69 4.13
C THR A 93 13.52 -4.65 4.97
N ASP A 94 14.46 -5.12 5.76
CA ASP A 94 15.35 -4.28 6.58
C ASP A 94 16.62 -3.87 5.84
N ASP A 95 16.94 -4.58 4.76
CA ASP A 95 18.15 -4.41 3.98
C ASP A 95 17.94 -3.46 2.79
N LYS A 96 19.05 -2.91 2.29
CA LYS A 96 19.00 -2.05 1.11
C LYS A 96 18.81 -2.85 -0.18
N SER A 97 18.91 -4.17 -0.15
CA SER A 97 18.87 -5.02 -1.34
C SER A 97 17.47 -5.54 -1.69
N GLY A 98 16.60 -5.75 -0.70
CA GLY A 98 15.26 -6.32 -0.91
C GLY A 98 15.26 -7.84 -0.88
N GLU A 99 16.42 -8.48 -0.73
CA GLU A 99 16.59 -9.93 -0.79
C GLU A 99 16.37 -10.61 0.56
N VAL A 100 16.76 -9.96 1.65
CA VAL A 100 16.67 -10.54 2.99
C VAL A 100 15.30 -10.22 3.59
N LEU A 101 14.47 -11.25 3.70
CA LEU A 101 13.18 -11.13 4.37
C LEU A 101 13.38 -11.27 5.89
N PRO A 102 12.83 -10.35 6.71
CA PRO A 102 12.81 -10.54 8.15
C PRO A 102 12.06 -11.84 8.51
N GLU A 103 12.33 -12.44 9.67
CA GLU A 103 11.59 -13.64 10.09
C GLU A 103 10.10 -13.35 10.32
N ARG A 104 9.79 -12.16 10.86
CA ARG A 104 8.42 -11.75 11.23
C ARG A 104 7.95 -10.57 10.40
N GLN A 105 6.66 -10.56 10.07
CA GLN A 105 6.05 -9.45 9.37
C GLN A 105 5.84 -8.29 10.34
N ALA A 106 6.29 -7.10 9.94
CA ALA A 106 5.99 -5.86 10.66
C ALA A 106 4.82 -5.13 9.99
N VAL A 107 3.89 -4.63 10.81
CA VAL A 107 2.73 -3.86 10.37
C VAL A 107 2.55 -2.64 11.26
N VAL A 108 2.04 -1.55 10.73
CA VAL A 108 1.67 -0.35 11.50
C VAL A 108 0.17 -0.36 11.73
N LEU A 109 -0.27 -0.35 12.98
CA LEU A 109 -1.68 -0.40 13.36
C LEU A 109 -2.04 0.76 14.28
N GLU A 110 -3.29 1.16 14.25
CA GLU A 110 -3.82 2.16 15.16
C GLU A 110 -4.28 1.49 16.46
N LEU A 111 -3.69 1.88 17.59
CA LEU A 111 -4.16 1.49 18.92
C LEU A 111 -5.43 2.27 19.28
N ARG A 112 -6.48 1.52 19.61
CA ARG A 112 -7.78 2.03 20.09
C ARG A 112 -8.00 1.67 21.56
N ALA A 113 -9.05 2.24 22.13
CA ALA A 113 -9.46 1.95 23.50
C ALA A 113 -9.66 0.44 23.74
N GLY A 114 -9.20 -0.05 24.89
CA GLY A 114 -9.25 -1.46 25.27
C GLY A 114 -8.21 -2.34 24.58
N GLY A 115 -7.11 -1.77 24.06
CA GLY A 115 -6.03 -2.53 23.43
C GLY A 115 -6.34 -3.05 22.02
N ARG A 116 -7.43 -2.60 21.40
CA ARG A 116 -7.81 -3.02 20.05
C ARG A 116 -6.90 -2.40 19.01
N LEU A 117 -6.38 -3.23 18.10
CA LEU A 117 -5.54 -2.81 16.98
C LEU A 117 -6.38 -2.70 15.71
N ARG A 118 -6.29 -1.57 15.04
CA ARG A 118 -7.13 -1.23 13.89
C ARG A 118 -6.31 -0.89 12.65
N THR A 119 -6.76 -1.34 11.49
CA THR A 119 -6.20 -1.01 10.18
C THR A 119 -6.72 0.33 9.64
N ALA A 120 -6.16 0.77 8.51
CA ALA A 120 -6.52 2.02 7.83
C ALA A 120 -7.98 2.03 7.34
N ASP A 121 -8.45 0.88 6.87
CA ASP A 121 -9.82 0.55 6.47
C ASP A 121 -10.73 0.16 7.65
N HIS A 122 -10.31 0.49 8.88
CA HIS A 122 -11.11 0.43 10.10
C HIS A 122 -11.47 -0.97 10.61
N HIS A 123 -10.81 -2.02 10.12
CA HIS A 123 -10.96 -3.37 10.65
C HIS A 123 -10.21 -3.53 11.98
N ILE A 124 -10.87 -4.09 12.98
CA ILE A 124 -10.22 -4.53 14.22
C ILE A 124 -9.65 -5.92 13.97
N VAL A 125 -8.33 -6.01 13.99
CA VAL A 125 -7.60 -7.18 13.53
C VAL A 125 -6.87 -7.92 14.64
N ALA A 126 -6.78 -7.32 15.83
CA ALA A 126 -6.28 -7.97 17.04
C ALA A 126 -6.67 -7.16 18.27
N GLN A 127 -6.56 -7.79 19.44
CA GLN A 127 -6.67 -7.12 20.73
C GLN A 127 -5.49 -7.54 21.62
N LEU A 128 -4.80 -6.55 22.17
CA LEU A 128 -3.70 -6.77 23.09
C LEU A 128 -4.25 -7.23 24.46
N SER A 129 -3.55 -8.17 25.11
CA SER A 129 -3.78 -8.47 26.52
C SER A 129 -3.43 -7.28 27.41
N GLU A 130 -3.84 -7.30 28.68
CA GLU A 130 -3.51 -6.22 29.64
C GLU A 130 -1.99 -6.01 29.76
N GLU A 131 -1.22 -7.10 29.81
CA GLU A 131 0.24 -7.08 29.86
C GLU A 131 0.85 -6.45 28.60
N GLN A 132 0.38 -6.87 27.42
CA GLN A 132 0.84 -6.33 26.14
C GLN A 132 0.46 -4.86 25.96
N LEU A 133 -0.72 -4.47 26.46
CA LEU A 133 -1.18 -3.09 26.45
C LEU A 133 -0.30 -2.22 27.35
N ALA A 134 0.06 -2.70 28.55
CA ALA A 134 0.98 -2.01 29.44
C ALA A 134 2.36 -1.82 28.77
N GLN A 135 2.87 -2.85 28.08
CA GLN A 135 4.11 -2.77 27.29
C GLN A 135 3.99 -1.73 26.16
N ALA A 136 2.91 -1.78 25.39
CA ALA A 136 2.65 -0.84 24.29
C ALA A 136 2.53 0.61 24.78
N GLN A 137 1.94 0.82 25.96
CA GLN A 137 1.88 2.14 26.61
C GLN A 137 3.27 2.65 27.02
N GLY A 138 4.17 1.75 27.45
CA GLY A 138 5.58 2.07 27.65
C GLY A 138 6.24 2.62 26.38
N CYS A 139 5.95 2.04 25.21
CA CYS A 139 6.45 2.52 23.91
C CYS A 139 5.97 3.95 23.55
N LEU A 140 4.86 4.42 24.14
CA LEU A 140 4.32 5.78 23.93
C LEU A 140 5.07 6.87 24.72
N GLN A 141 6.15 6.51 25.44
CA GLN A 141 7.00 7.44 26.20
C GLN A 141 6.21 8.33 27.18
N GLY A 142 5.23 7.75 27.87
CA GLY A 142 4.42 8.47 28.86
C GLY A 142 3.40 9.47 28.29
N LYS A 143 3.25 9.56 26.96
CA LYS A 143 2.13 10.31 26.37
C LYS A 143 0.87 9.45 26.48
N ALA A 144 -0.08 9.89 27.29
CA ALA A 144 -1.43 9.31 27.28
C ALA A 144 -1.91 9.25 25.82
N PRO A 145 -2.41 8.09 25.34
CA PRO A 145 -2.85 7.96 23.96
C PRO A 145 -4.02 8.93 23.76
N LYS A 146 -3.74 10.09 23.16
CA LYS A 146 -4.75 11.04 22.72
C LYS A 146 -5.47 10.41 21.53
N SER A 147 -6.41 9.52 21.85
CA SER A 147 -7.41 8.84 21.00
C SER A 147 -6.96 8.09 19.74
N ARG A 148 -5.73 8.25 19.25
CA ARG A 148 -5.17 7.62 18.04
C ARG A 148 -3.64 7.54 18.12
N ALA A 149 -3.10 6.41 18.57
CA ALA A 149 -1.66 6.16 18.53
C ALA A 149 -1.35 5.12 17.45
N LEU A 150 -0.28 5.32 16.67
CA LEU A 150 0.19 4.33 15.71
C LEU A 150 1.29 3.49 16.35
N LEU A 151 1.17 2.18 16.25
CA LEU A 151 2.15 1.22 16.76
C LEU A 151 2.72 0.43 15.59
N ARG A 152 4.03 0.25 15.57
CA ARG A 152 4.68 -0.80 14.77
C ARG A 152 4.54 -2.08 15.57
N CYS A 153 3.89 -3.07 14.98
CA CYS A 153 3.68 -4.39 15.55
C CYS A 153 4.39 -5.45 14.71
N GLU A 154 4.88 -6.49 15.35
CA GLU A 154 5.19 -7.76 14.71
C GLU A 154 3.97 -8.67 14.76
N VAL A 155 3.78 -9.48 13.72
CA VAL A 155 2.75 -10.52 13.67
C VAL A 155 3.37 -11.84 13.26
N GLU A 156 2.84 -12.92 13.84
CA GLU A 156 3.29 -14.30 13.57
C GLU A 156 2.50 -14.93 12.42
N GLY A 157 1.23 -14.55 12.26
CA GLY A 157 0.36 -15.07 11.23
C GLY A 157 -0.80 -14.14 10.88
N VAL A 158 -1.46 -14.41 9.76
CA VAL A 158 -2.63 -13.68 9.27
C VAL A 158 -3.71 -14.69 8.93
N ASP A 159 -4.85 -14.60 9.61
CA ASP A 159 -6.06 -15.30 9.21
C ASP A 159 -6.84 -14.40 8.25
N ALA A 160 -6.68 -14.66 6.96
CA ALA A 160 -7.33 -13.88 5.89
C ALA A 160 -8.86 -13.96 5.96
N ALA A 161 -9.41 -15.11 6.37
CA ALA A 161 -10.84 -15.39 6.40
C ALA A 161 -11.51 -14.72 7.61
N ALA A 162 -10.94 -14.88 8.80
CA ALA A 162 -11.43 -14.25 10.03
C ALA A 162 -11.09 -12.76 10.13
N ARG A 163 -10.22 -12.26 9.24
CA ARG A 163 -9.64 -10.91 9.29
C ARG A 163 -8.95 -10.61 10.61
N GLN A 164 -8.13 -11.56 11.08
CA GLN A 164 -7.41 -11.47 12.35
C GLN A 164 -5.91 -11.66 12.17
N LEU A 165 -5.14 -11.03 13.05
CA LEU A 165 -3.69 -11.19 13.18
C LEU A 165 -3.38 -12.09 14.37
N GLN A 166 -2.46 -13.01 14.16
CA GLN A 166 -2.01 -13.96 15.17
C GLN A 166 -0.68 -13.47 15.76
N GLY A 167 -0.54 -13.58 17.09
CA GLY A 167 0.70 -13.22 17.78
C GLY A 167 1.09 -11.73 17.66
N ALA A 168 0.10 -10.82 17.50
CA ALA A 168 0.38 -9.40 17.32
C ALA A 168 1.05 -8.81 18.57
N ARG A 169 2.26 -8.27 18.41
CA ARG A 169 3.07 -7.68 19.50
C ARG A 169 3.55 -6.28 19.13
N ALA A 170 3.27 -5.30 19.99
CA ALA A 170 3.76 -3.94 19.81
C ALA A 170 5.28 -3.86 20.02
N LEU A 171 5.99 -3.25 19.07
CA LEU A 171 7.43 -3.02 19.14
C LEU A 171 7.78 -1.57 19.48
N ALA A 172 7.10 -0.63 18.83
CA ALA A 172 7.45 0.77 18.91
C ALA A 172 6.26 1.67 18.57
N HIS A 173 6.29 2.90 19.11
CA HIS A 173 5.41 3.97 18.66
C HIS A 173 5.88 4.55 17.32
N VAL A 174 4.94 4.76 16.40
CA VAL A 174 5.18 5.43 15.12
C VAL A 174 4.74 6.89 15.23
N ALA A 175 5.70 7.80 15.21
CA ALA A 175 5.41 9.23 15.27
C ALA A 175 4.71 9.73 14.00
N ALA A 176 3.79 10.69 14.14
CA ALA A 176 3.04 11.27 13.02
C ALA A 176 3.92 11.85 11.90
N ARG A 177 5.12 12.36 12.24
CA ARG A 177 6.11 12.86 11.25
C ARG A 177 6.64 11.77 10.31
N SER A 178 6.60 10.52 10.76
CA SER A 178 7.11 9.37 10.02
C SER A 178 6.03 8.75 9.15
N ARG A 179 4.78 8.80 9.61
CA ARG A 179 3.65 8.15 8.97
C ARG A 179 2.32 8.71 9.50
N VAL A 180 1.38 8.98 8.60
CA VAL A 180 0.07 9.56 8.95
C VAL A 180 -1.02 8.49 9.16
N TRP A 181 -0.94 7.36 8.42
CA TRP A 181 -1.97 6.33 8.41
C TRP A 181 -1.42 4.95 8.81
N PRO A 182 -2.20 4.08 9.48
CA PRO A 182 -1.82 2.67 9.66
C PRO A 182 -1.79 1.92 8.32
N ASP A 183 -1.39 0.65 8.33
CA ASP A 183 -1.52 -0.24 7.18
C ASP A 183 -2.98 -0.63 6.95
N SER A 184 -3.35 -0.81 5.68
CA SER A 184 -4.63 -1.37 5.28
C SER A 184 -4.64 -2.88 5.42
N TRP A 185 -5.82 -3.49 5.59
CA TRP A 185 -5.94 -4.94 5.61
C TRP A 185 -5.37 -5.59 4.35
N GLY A 186 -5.69 -5.02 3.18
CA GLY A 186 -5.18 -5.49 1.89
C GLY A 186 -3.65 -5.51 1.83
N ARG A 187 -2.98 -4.47 2.32
CA ARG A 187 -1.50 -4.46 2.39
C ARG A 187 -0.97 -5.54 3.34
N VAL A 188 -1.60 -5.73 4.49
CA VAL A 188 -1.18 -6.71 5.49
C VAL A 188 -1.27 -8.14 4.92
N VAL A 189 -2.41 -8.50 4.32
CA VAL A 189 -2.61 -9.80 3.68
C VAL A 189 -1.67 -9.97 2.47
N PHE A 190 -1.54 -8.93 1.64
CA PHE A 190 -0.67 -8.97 0.47
C PHE A 190 0.79 -9.27 0.84
N GLN A 191 1.31 -8.60 1.89
CA GLN A 191 2.65 -8.88 2.39
C GLN A 191 2.77 -10.31 2.95
N HIS A 192 1.75 -10.79 3.66
CA HIS A 192 1.73 -12.14 4.21
C HIS A 192 1.82 -13.21 3.10
N LEU A 193 0.99 -13.08 2.07
CA LEU A 193 0.96 -14.01 0.94
C LEU A 193 2.30 -14.03 0.18
N ASN A 194 2.89 -12.87 -0.08
CA ASN A 194 4.20 -12.79 -0.75
C ASN A 194 5.34 -13.41 0.07
N ARG A 195 5.30 -13.31 1.40
CA ARG A 195 6.30 -13.95 2.27
C ARG A 195 6.20 -15.47 2.25
N ARG A 196 4.99 -16.01 2.07
CA ARG A 196 4.72 -17.45 2.03
C ARG A 196 4.80 -18.05 0.62
N GLY A 197 4.95 -17.22 -0.41
CA GLY A 197 4.89 -17.65 -1.81
C GLY A 197 3.48 -18.04 -2.28
N GLU A 198 2.44 -17.73 -1.50
CA GLU A 198 1.03 -18.04 -1.79
C GLU A 198 0.42 -17.00 -2.73
N VAL A 199 1.05 -16.78 -3.88
CA VAL A 199 0.77 -15.63 -4.78
C VAL A 199 -0.11 -15.97 -5.97
N ALA A 200 -0.61 -17.21 -6.08
CA ALA A 200 -1.37 -17.69 -7.25
C ALA A 200 -2.59 -16.81 -7.60
N HIS A 201 -3.25 -16.24 -6.60
CA HIS A 201 -4.44 -15.40 -6.75
C HIS A 201 -4.13 -13.89 -6.88
N ILE A 202 -2.87 -13.49 -6.72
CA ILE A 202 -2.41 -12.09 -6.78
C ILE A 202 -1.27 -11.89 -7.79
N SER A 203 -1.08 -12.85 -8.70
CA SER A 203 -0.06 -12.83 -9.74
C SER A 203 -0.44 -11.93 -10.92
N SER A 204 0.55 -11.63 -11.77
CA SER A 204 0.34 -10.93 -13.04
C SER A 204 -0.64 -11.68 -13.95
N GLU A 205 -0.61 -13.01 -13.95
CA GLU A 205 -1.58 -13.83 -14.68
C GLU A 205 -3.01 -13.67 -14.16
N ALA A 206 -3.18 -13.59 -12.83
CA ALA A 206 -4.49 -13.35 -12.22
C ALA A 206 -5.04 -11.97 -12.64
N LEU A 207 -4.17 -10.95 -12.70
CA LEU A 207 -4.53 -9.63 -13.21
C LEU A 207 -4.88 -9.64 -14.70
N LEU A 208 -4.10 -10.35 -15.52
CA LEU A 208 -4.38 -10.47 -16.96
C LEU A 208 -5.74 -11.12 -17.21
N ARG A 209 -6.08 -12.17 -16.45
CA ARG A 209 -7.41 -12.80 -16.51
C ARG A 209 -8.51 -11.80 -16.15
N ALA A 210 -8.33 -11.05 -15.06
CA ALA A 210 -9.29 -10.03 -14.64
C ALA A 210 -9.44 -8.91 -15.68
N ALA A 211 -8.34 -8.43 -16.27
CA ALA A 211 -8.33 -7.42 -17.32
C ALA A 211 -8.99 -7.91 -18.62
N GLY A 212 -8.90 -9.21 -18.90
CA GLY A 212 -9.59 -9.88 -20.01
C GLY A 212 -11.09 -10.15 -19.76
N GLY A 213 -11.63 -9.75 -18.61
CA GLY A 213 -13.03 -9.99 -18.24
C GLY A 213 -13.34 -11.43 -17.82
N ALA A 214 -12.32 -12.27 -17.62
CA ALA A 214 -12.52 -13.61 -17.09
C ALA A 214 -12.74 -13.54 -15.58
N ALA A 215 -13.79 -14.23 -15.09
CA ALA A 215 -14.02 -14.36 -13.65
C ALA A 215 -12.82 -15.07 -12.99
N PRO A 216 -12.46 -14.71 -11.74
CA PRO A 216 -11.47 -15.47 -10.99
C PRO A 216 -11.94 -16.93 -10.86
N GLY A 217 -11.09 -17.88 -11.25
CA GLY A 217 -11.39 -19.30 -11.12
C GLY A 217 -11.68 -19.65 -9.66
N ALA A 218 -12.83 -20.30 -9.44
CA ALA A 218 -13.26 -20.83 -8.15
C ALA A 218 -12.35 -21.95 -7.64
#